data_AF-A0A1W9RR12-F1
#
_entry.id   AF-A0A1W9RR12-F1
#
_cell.length_a   1.000
_cell.length_b   1.000
_cell.length_c   1.000
_cell.angle_alpha   90.00
_cell.angle_beta   90.00
_cell.angle_gamma   90.00
#
_symmetry.space_group_name_H-M   'P 1'
#
loop_
_entity.id
_entity.type
_entity.pdbx_description
1 polymer ?
#
loop_
_entity_poly.entity_id
_entity_poly.type
_entity_poly.pdbx_seq_one_letter_code
_entity_poly.pdbx_strand_id
1 'polypeptide(L)'
;MRSVFKRKKIFTLLEVLTVTVIILIVAGLGVLSYRQVVENARQRVCVLNLKVLGEAIRFYSLEKDALPASLGELKLRHLKKAYAKVMREGNYLLNKLAFFIVKINNPFLAYGKKVFSPDTLEKYGVTEEIFHCPSDPSGGISYAMNENLAGKKWEDIAPGTPLVVCTSCQKKGNLFNPLTGEGICGRHFKNLGTTKNIVQAILKGGIIVKGKAIELVDIFNEIFTCIDNYWLSCIKTCGTGKLKCIRDCQESNEPGLIRCVEDVLK
;
A
#
# COMPACT_ATOMS: atom_id res chain seq x y z
N MET A 1 -2.82 41.53 -64.66
CA MET A 1 -2.48 40.86 -63.38
C MET A 1 -3.77 40.57 -62.62
N ARG A 2 -4.18 39.31 -62.49
CA ARG A 2 -5.40 38.92 -61.74
C ARG A 2 -5.04 38.73 -60.27
N SER A 3 -5.53 39.60 -59.39
CA SER A 3 -5.37 39.49 -57.95
C SER A 3 -6.21 38.35 -57.39
N VAL A 4 -5.56 37.32 -56.86
CA VAL A 4 -6.21 36.21 -56.14
C VAL A 4 -6.61 36.73 -54.76
N PHE A 5 -7.85 37.18 -54.62
CA PHE A 5 -8.43 37.47 -53.31
C PHE A 5 -8.56 36.16 -52.52
N LYS A 6 -7.68 35.94 -51.54
CA LYS A 6 -7.83 34.91 -50.51
C LYS A 6 -9.15 35.15 -49.78
N ARG A 7 -10.16 34.29 -50.01
CA ARG A 7 -11.41 34.30 -49.25
C ARG A 7 -11.07 34.07 -47.77
N LYS A 8 -11.20 35.11 -46.95
CA LYS A 8 -11.19 34.95 -45.49
C LYS A 8 -12.48 34.21 -45.13
N LYS A 9 -12.36 32.99 -44.61
CA LYS A 9 -13.52 32.27 -44.04
C LYS A 9 -13.97 33.06 -42.81
N ILE A 10 -15.12 33.71 -42.91
CA ILE A 10 -15.77 34.37 -41.78
C ILE A 10 -16.42 33.25 -40.99
N PHE A 11 -15.89 32.95 -39.80
CA PHE A 11 -16.54 32.02 -38.87
C PHE A 11 -17.92 32.55 -38.52
N THR A 12 -18.93 31.71 -38.66
CA THR A 12 -20.30 32.11 -38.33
C THR A 12 -20.45 32.20 -36.81
N LEU A 13 -21.20 33.19 -36.32
CA LEU A 13 -21.46 33.34 -34.88
C LEU A 13 -22.11 32.07 -34.28
N LEU A 14 -22.92 31.38 -35.09
CA LEU A 14 -23.56 30.12 -34.72
C LEU A 14 -22.55 28.98 -34.53
N GLU A 15 -21.50 28.89 -35.35
CA GLU A 15 -20.44 27.88 -35.21
C GLU A 15 -19.63 28.07 -33.93
N VAL A 16 -19.36 29.31 -33.53
CA VAL A 16 -18.69 29.60 -32.26
C VAL A 16 -19.59 29.24 -31.07
N LEU A 17 -20.89 29.56 -31.16
CA LEU A 17 -21.86 29.23 -30.10
C LEU A 17 -21.98 27.72 -29.89
N THR A 18 -22.10 26.92 -30.95
CA THR A 18 -22.21 25.46 -30.81
C THR A 18 -20.94 24.83 -30.23
N VAL A 19 -19.75 25.26 -30.67
CA VAL A 19 -18.47 24.75 -30.15
C VAL A 19 -18.31 25.06 -28.66
N THR A 20 -18.66 26.27 -28.22
CA THR A 20 -18.58 26.64 -26.79
C THR A 20 -19.52 25.80 -25.92
N VAL A 21 -20.75 25.55 -26.38
CA VAL A 21 -21.70 24.67 -25.66
C VAL A 21 -21.15 23.25 -25.52
N ILE A 22 -20.59 22.68 -26.60
CA ILE A 22 -19.99 21.33 -26.56
C ILE A 22 -18.81 21.29 -25.58
N ILE A 23 -17.92 22.29 -25.61
CA ILE A 23 -16.78 22.36 -24.69
C ILE A 23 -17.24 22.41 -23.24
N LEU A 24 -18.28 23.19 -22.92
CA LEU A 24 -18.81 23.29 -21.54
C LEU A 24 -19.36 21.95 -21.05
N ILE A 25 -20.10 21.22 -21.90
CA ILE A 25 -20.64 19.89 -21.55
C ILE A 25 -19.49 18.89 -21.31
N VAL A 26 -18.52 18.84 -22.22
CA VAL A 26 -17.37 17.92 -22.10
C VAL A 26 -16.51 18.25 -20.89
N ALA A 27 -16.26 19.54 -20.62
CA ALA A 27 -15.52 19.98 -19.44
C ALA A 27 -16.23 19.58 -18.13
N GLY A 28 -17.55 19.74 -18.06
CA GLY A 28 -18.35 19.35 -16.89
C GLY A 28 -18.23 17.86 -16.56
N LEU A 29 -18.41 16.98 -17.56
CA LEU A 29 -18.29 15.52 -17.37
C LEU A 29 -16.85 15.06 -17.14
N GLY A 30 -15.88 15.74 -17.76
CA GLY A 30 -14.45 15.45 -17.62
C GLY A 30 -13.94 15.61 -16.17
N VAL A 31 -14.41 16.62 -15.44
CA VAL A 31 -13.94 16.89 -14.07
C VAL A 31 -14.36 15.78 -13.09
N LEU A 32 -15.58 15.26 -13.19
CA LEU A 32 -16.08 14.22 -12.28
C LEU A 32 -15.34 12.89 -12.48
N SER A 33 -15.19 12.47 -13.74
CA SER A 33 -14.45 11.25 -14.08
C SER A 33 -12.98 11.33 -13.68
N TYR A 34 -12.34 12.49 -13.88
CA TYR A 34 -10.94 12.71 -13.51
C TYR A 34 -10.70 12.50 -12.01
N ARG A 35 -11.56 13.05 -11.14
CA ARG A 35 -11.42 12.89 -9.69
C ARG A 35 -11.46 11.42 -9.25
N GLN A 36 -12.36 10.63 -9.84
CA GLN A 36 -12.44 9.20 -9.53
C GLN A 36 -11.19 8.44 -9.97
N VAL A 37 -10.65 8.75 -11.15
CA VAL A 37 -9.41 8.14 -11.65
C VAL A 37 -8.22 8.47 -10.73
N VAL A 38 -8.11 9.72 -10.30
CA VAL A 38 -7.05 10.15 -9.36
C VAL A 38 -7.16 9.43 -8.02
N GLU A 39 -8.36 9.33 -7.43
CA GLU A 39 -8.55 8.64 -6.15
C GLU A 39 -8.23 7.15 -6.26
N ASN A 40 -8.66 6.49 -7.34
CA ASN A 40 -8.31 5.09 -7.59
C ASN A 40 -6.80 4.91 -7.75
N ALA A 41 -6.12 5.83 -8.44
CA ALA A 41 -4.67 5.81 -8.59
C ALA A 41 -3.96 5.99 -7.23
N ARG A 42 -4.41 6.94 -6.40
CA ARG A 42 -3.88 7.16 -5.04
C ARG A 42 -4.02 5.92 -4.18
N GLN A 43 -5.20 5.30 -4.18
CA GLN A 43 -5.45 4.07 -3.42
C GLN A 43 -4.55 2.93 -3.88
N ARG A 44 -4.39 2.77 -5.19
CA ARG A 44 -3.51 1.77 -5.77
C ARG A 44 -2.06 1.99 -5.37
N VAL A 45 -1.57 3.25 -5.40
CA VAL A 45 -0.22 3.58 -4.94
C VAL A 45 -0.06 3.27 -3.46
N CYS A 46 -1.06 3.53 -2.60
CA CYS A 46 -0.96 3.17 -1.18
C CYS A 46 -0.83 1.66 -0.96
N VAL A 47 -1.56 0.85 -1.72
CA VAL A 47 -1.44 -0.60 -1.71
C VAL A 47 -0.06 -1.06 -2.20
N LEU A 48 0.43 -0.46 -3.29
CA LEU A 48 1.77 -0.77 -3.80
C LEU A 48 2.85 -0.37 -2.80
N ASN A 49 2.70 0.76 -2.12
CA ASN A 49 3.60 1.19 -1.06
C ASN A 49 3.66 0.16 0.09
N LEU A 50 2.52 -0.38 0.54
CA LEU A 50 2.49 -1.47 1.52
C LEU A 50 3.27 -2.69 1.04
N LYS A 51 3.07 -3.11 -0.21
CA LYS A 51 3.83 -4.23 -0.81
C LYS A 51 5.33 -3.97 -0.83
N VAL A 52 5.72 -2.75 -1.20
CA VAL A 52 7.13 -2.33 -1.21
C VAL A 52 7.71 -2.36 0.20
N LEU A 53 6.97 -1.93 1.22
CA LEU A 53 7.44 -2.01 2.61
C LEU A 53 7.58 -3.45 3.09
N GLY A 54 6.60 -4.32 2.80
CA GLY A 54 6.69 -5.75 3.15
C GLY A 54 7.91 -6.42 2.53
N GLU A 55 8.18 -6.17 1.25
CA GLU A 55 9.37 -6.70 0.56
C GLU A 55 10.67 -6.03 1.01
N ALA A 56 10.65 -4.75 1.39
CA ALA A 56 11.83 -4.07 1.93
C ALA A 56 12.23 -4.63 3.29
N ILE A 57 11.25 -4.94 4.14
CA ILE A 57 11.45 -5.62 5.42
C ILE A 57 12.05 -7.01 5.19
N ARG A 58 11.55 -7.76 4.20
CA ARG A 58 12.15 -9.05 3.81
C ARG A 58 13.60 -8.90 3.34
N PHE A 59 13.92 -7.89 2.54
CA PHE A 59 15.32 -7.66 2.16
C PHE A 59 16.20 -7.25 3.34
N TYR A 60 15.68 -6.47 4.28
CA TYR A 60 16.39 -6.14 5.52
C TYR A 60 16.68 -7.40 6.33
N SER A 61 15.69 -8.28 6.50
CA SER A 61 15.86 -9.50 7.29
C SER A 61 16.85 -10.47 6.68
N LEU A 62 16.95 -10.52 5.34
CA LEU A 62 17.98 -11.30 4.64
C LEU A 62 19.40 -10.72 4.80
N GLU A 63 19.55 -9.43 5.10
CA GLU A 63 20.86 -8.79 5.33
C GLU A 63 21.27 -8.83 6.81
N LYS A 64 20.31 -8.78 7.73
CA LYS A 64 20.54 -8.61 9.17
C LYS A 64 20.16 -9.82 10.02
N ASP A 65 19.64 -10.88 9.42
CA ASP A 65 19.09 -12.07 10.09
C ASP A 65 18.07 -11.73 11.20
N ALA A 66 17.44 -10.56 11.10
CA ALA A 66 16.51 -10.02 12.08
C ALA A 66 15.58 -9.00 11.41
N LEU A 67 14.35 -8.89 11.92
CA LEU A 67 13.40 -7.87 11.53
C LEU A 67 13.77 -6.51 12.14
N PRO A 68 13.53 -5.41 11.39
CA PRO A 68 13.82 -4.07 11.89
C PRO A 68 12.90 -3.72 13.07
N ALA A 69 13.38 -2.91 14.01
CA ALA A 69 12.52 -2.45 15.11
C ALA A 69 11.52 -1.38 14.66
N SER A 70 11.83 -0.66 13.57
CA SER A 70 10.94 0.35 12.97
C SER A 70 11.22 0.52 11.48
N LEU A 71 10.29 1.15 10.75
CA LEU A 71 10.49 1.46 9.32
C LEU A 71 11.69 2.39 9.06
N GLY A 72 12.14 3.14 10.07
CA GLY A 72 13.30 4.03 9.96
C GLY A 72 14.64 3.31 9.81
N GLU A 73 14.73 2.03 10.19
CA GLU A 73 15.95 1.23 10.02
C GLU A 73 16.16 0.74 8.58
N LEU A 74 15.14 0.88 7.72
CA LEU A 74 15.23 0.48 6.33
C LEU A 74 16.20 1.39 5.57
N LYS A 75 17.17 0.79 4.87
CA LYS A 75 18.08 1.52 3.98
C LYS A 75 17.42 1.76 2.63
N LEU A 76 17.89 2.80 1.94
CA LEU A 76 17.50 3.14 0.56
C LEU A 76 17.60 1.92 -0.39
N ARG A 77 18.63 1.09 -0.20
CA ARG A 77 18.86 -0.11 -1.00
C ARG A 77 17.72 -1.14 -0.86
N HIS A 78 17.15 -1.31 0.33
CA HIS A 78 16.05 -2.25 0.58
C HIS A 78 14.79 -1.80 -0.15
N LEU A 79 14.44 -0.50 -0.04
CA LEU A 79 13.29 0.09 -0.71
C LEU A 79 13.41 0.05 -2.24
N LYS A 80 14.60 0.35 -2.82
CA LYS A 80 14.81 0.26 -4.27
C LYS A 80 14.63 -1.17 -4.80
N LYS A 81 15.20 -2.17 -4.13
CA LYS A 81 15.05 -3.58 -4.51
C LYS A 81 13.59 -4.04 -4.39
N ALA A 82 12.94 -3.69 -3.29
CA ALA A 82 11.53 -4.00 -3.05
C ALA A 82 10.61 -3.37 -4.10
N TYR A 83 10.82 -2.08 -4.42
CA TYR A 83 10.10 -1.40 -5.48
C TYR A 83 10.25 -2.12 -6.83
N ALA A 84 11.49 -2.43 -7.23
CA ALA A 84 11.75 -3.13 -8.49
C ALA A 84 11.06 -4.50 -8.55
N LYS A 85 11.03 -5.24 -7.43
CA LYS A 85 10.35 -6.54 -7.34
C LYS A 85 8.83 -6.40 -7.45
N VAL A 86 8.21 -5.54 -6.64
CA VAL A 86 6.75 -5.32 -6.62
C VAL A 86 6.23 -4.82 -7.98
N MET A 87 7.01 -4.00 -8.68
CA MET A 87 6.64 -3.50 -10.01
C MET A 87 6.71 -4.59 -11.10
N ARG A 88 7.52 -5.63 -10.92
CA ARG A 88 7.66 -6.77 -11.85
C ARG A 88 6.61 -7.86 -11.62
N GLU A 89 6.23 -8.11 -10.37
CA GLU A 89 5.26 -9.17 -10.01
C GLU A 89 3.80 -8.80 -10.33
N GLY A 90 3.50 -7.51 -10.45
CA GLY A 90 2.16 -7.02 -10.78
C GLY A 90 1.99 -6.60 -12.24
N ASN A 91 0.82 -6.05 -12.57
CA ASN A 91 0.61 -5.39 -13.85
C ASN A 91 1.43 -4.09 -13.91
N TYR A 92 2.62 -4.19 -14.51
CA TYR A 92 3.60 -3.11 -14.63
C TYR A 92 2.99 -1.83 -15.22
N LEU A 93 2.18 -1.96 -16.28
CA LEU A 93 1.58 -0.82 -16.97
C LEU A 93 0.58 -0.08 -16.06
N LEU A 94 -0.36 -0.81 -15.44
CA LEU A 94 -1.34 -0.21 -14.53
C LEU A 94 -0.69 0.41 -13.30
N ASN A 95 0.34 -0.24 -12.75
CA ASN A 95 1.07 0.29 -11.60
C ASN A 95 1.81 1.58 -11.98
N LYS A 96 2.52 1.58 -13.12
CA LYS A 96 3.23 2.76 -13.63
C LYS A 96 2.28 3.92 -13.92
N LEU A 97 1.12 3.65 -14.51
CA LEU A 97 0.08 4.65 -14.75
C LEU A 97 -0.47 5.24 -13.45
N ALA A 98 -0.72 4.42 -12.43
CA ALA A 98 -1.17 4.90 -11.13
C ALA A 98 -0.15 5.85 -10.49
N PHE A 99 1.14 5.47 -10.51
CA PHE A 99 2.22 6.35 -10.05
C PHE A 99 2.30 7.66 -10.84
N PHE A 100 2.15 7.59 -12.17
CA PHE A 100 2.17 8.76 -13.05
C PHE A 100 1.00 9.73 -12.76
N ILE A 101 -0.23 9.21 -12.66
CA ILE A 101 -1.43 10.01 -12.36
C ILE A 101 -1.28 10.72 -11.02
N VAL A 102 -0.82 10.01 -9.98
CA VAL A 102 -0.57 10.59 -8.65
C VAL A 102 0.50 11.68 -8.70
N LYS A 103 1.57 11.47 -9.49
CA LYS A 103 2.67 12.44 -9.65
C LYS A 103 2.21 13.73 -10.33
N ILE A 104 1.32 13.65 -11.32
CA ILE A 104 0.78 14.84 -12.00
C ILE A 104 -0.19 15.61 -11.11
N ASN A 105 -1.05 14.92 -10.36
CA ASN A 105 -2.09 15.58 -9.58
C ASN A 105 -1.59 16.20 -8.26
N ASN A 106 -0.38 15.86 -7.79
CA ASN A 106 0.22 16.50 -6.62
C ASN A 106 1.14 17.63 -7.10
N PRO A 107 0.69 18.90 -7.10
CA PRO A 107 1.50 19.99 -7.61
C PRO A 107 2.76 20.17 -6.76
N PHE A 108 3.74 20.77 -7.43
CA PHE A 108 5.19 20.79 -7.20
C PHE A 108 5.71 21.34 -5.85
N LEU A 109 4.86 21.60 -4.85
CA LEU A 109 5.24 22.18 -3.57
C LEU A 109 4.67 21.31 -2.42
N ALA A 110 5.57 20.81 -1.58
CA ALA A 110 5.35 19.93 -0.41
C ALA A 110 4.97 18.44 -0.65
N TYR A 111 4.21 18.06 -1.69
CA TYR A 111 3.66 16.69 -1.82
C TYR A 111 4.40 15.73 -2.79
N GLY A 112 5.40 16.22 -3.53
CA GLY A 112 6.21 15.38 -4.43
C GLY A 112 7.10 14.33 -3.74
N LYS A 113 7.13 14.32 -2.40
CA LYS A 113 7.95 13.44 -1.54
C LYS A 113 7.29 12.10 -1.16
N LYS A 114 6.03 11.88 -1.54
CA LYS A 114 5.10 10.96 -0.86
C LYS A 114 4.85 9.64 -1.58
N VAL A 115 5.76 9.27 -2.47
CA VAL A 115 5.58 8.14 -3.38
C VAL A 115 6.90 7.38 -3.43
N PHE A 116 6.89 6.07 -3.15
CA PHE A 116 8.05 5.23 -3.37
C PHE A 116 8.27 5.08 -4.87
N SER A 117 9.09 5.95 -5.44
CA SER A 117 9.63 5.84 -6.80
C SER A 117 11.15 6.01 -6.75
N PRO A 118 11.89 5.46 -7.73
CA PRO A 118 13.35 5.57 -7.76
C PRO A 118 13.82 7.03 -7.63
N ASP A 119 13.20 7.95 -8.37
CA ASP A 119 13.51 9.39 -8.33
C ASP A 119 13.34 9.99 -6.92
N THR A 120 12.24 9.67 -6.24
CA THR A 120 11.93 10.21 -4.90
C THR A 120 12.90 9.64 -3.86
N LEU A 121 13.14 8.34 -3.95
CA LEU A 121 14.04 7.62 -3.05
C LEU A 121 15.49 8.11 -3.19
N GLU A 122 15.95 8.40 -4.41
CA GLU A 122 17.28 8.98 -4.66
C GLU A 122 17.41 10.40 -4.15
N LYS A 123 16.37 11.23 -4.31
CA LYS A 123 16.41 12.63 -3.93
C LYS A 123 16.30 12.86 -2.42
N TYR A 124 15.49 12.06 -1.72
CA TYR A 124 15.15 12.31 -0.32
C TYR A 124 15.63 11.23 0.65
N GLY A 125 16.13 10.09 0.16
CA GLY A 125 16.56 8.99 1.01
C GLY A 125 15.40 8.31 1.74
N VAL A 126 15.69 7.67 2.88
CA VAL A 126 14.69 7.06 3.76
C VAL A 126 14.43 7.99 4.93
N THR A 127 13.45 8.87 4.76
CA THR A 127 12.99 9.78 5.80
C THR A 127 11.57 9.44 6.21
N GLU A 128 11.14 9.89 7.39
CA GLU A 128 9.77 9.67 7.83
C GLU A 128 8.73 10.22 6.84
N GLU A 129 9.07 11.30 6.13
CA GLU A 129 8.23 11.96 5.13
C GLU A 129 7.89 11.08 3.92
N ILE A 130 8.72 10.07 3.58
CA ILE A 130 8.45 9.20 2.41
C ILE A 130 7.41 8.14 2.71
N PHE A 131 7.16 7.82 4.00
CA PHE A 131 6.17 6.83 4.43
C PHE A 131 4.75 7.42 4.46
N HIS A 132 4.36 8.11 3.39
CA HIS A 132 3.04 8.71 3.25
C HIS A 132 2.21 7.99 2.18
N CYS A 133 0.93 7.79 2.43
CA CYS A 133 -0.02 7.26 1.45
C CYS A 133 -0.66 8.44 0.69
N PRO A 134 -0.61 8.49 -0.65
CA PRO A 134 -1.20 9.59 -1.41
C PRO A 134 -2.72 9.80 -1.24
N SER A 135 -3.45 8.80 -0.73
CA SER A 135 -4.87 8.93 -0.36
C SER A 135 -5.09 9.56 1.01
N ASP A 136 -4.04 9.87 1.77
CA ASP A 136 -4.14 10.38 3.14
C ASP A 136 -4.14 11.91 3.19
N PRO A 137 -5.24 12.55 3.63
CA PRO A 137 -5.30 14.01 3.73
C PRO A 137 -4.54 14.57 4.94
N SER A 138 -4.19 13.75 5.94
CA SER A 138 -3.62 14.20 7.22
C SER A 138 -2.18 14.70 7.12
N GLY A 139 -1.50 14.44 6.00
CA GLY A 139 -0.15 14.94 5.74
C GLY A 139 0.99 14.23 6.48
N GLY A 140 0.71 13.51 7.57
CA GLY A 140 1.68 12.80 8.40
C GLY A 140 2.09 11.40 7.89
N ILE A 141 2.88 10.69 8.69
CA ILE A 141 3.29 9.31 8.39
C ILE A 141 2.07 8.40 8.35
N SER A 142 2.05 7.53 7.35
CA SER A 142 0.95 6.64 7.02
C SER A 142 1.23 5.19 7.38
N TYR A 143 2.49 4.76 7.45
CA TYR A 143 2.78 3.34 7.63
C TYR A 143 3.33 3.07 9.01
N ALA A 144 2.80 2.05 9.67
CA ALA A 144 3.26 1.61 10.98
C ALA A 144 3.65 0.12 10.92
N MET A 145 4.72 -0.24 11.63
CA MET A 145 5.24 -1.60 11.71
C MET A 145 4.75 -2.31 12.97
N ASN A 146 4.58 -3.63 12.91
CA ASN A 146 4.16 -4.43 14.06
C ASN A 146 5.25 -4.42 15.14
N GLU A 147 4.93 -3.92 16.34
CA GLU A 147 5.89 -3.79 17.44
C GLU A 147 6.38 -5.14 17.99
N ASN A 148 5.58 -6.20 17.84
CA ASN A 148 5.89 -7.55 18.33
C ASN A 148 6.91 -8.31 17.47
N LEU A 149 7.41 -7.68 16.40
CA LEU A 149 8.30 -8.27 15.42
C LEU A 149 9.76 -7.82 15.55
N ALA A 150 10.03 -6.76 16.31
CA ALA A 150 11.37 -6.19 16.45
C ALA A 150 12.39 -7.27 16.86
N GLY A 151 13.47 -7.42 16.08
CA GLY A 151 14.57 -8.35 16.38
C GLY A 151 14.27 -9.84 16.13
N LYS A 152 13.04 -10.23 15.79
CA LYS A 152 12.72 -11.62 15.44
C LYS A 152 13.31 -12.00 14.08
N LYS A 153 13.67 -13.27 13.89
CA LYS A 153 14.12 -13.75 12.57
C LYS A 153 12.94 -13.88 11.62
N TRP A 154 13.20 -13.77 10.31
CA TRP A 154 12.14 -13.89 9.30
C TRP A 154 11.50 -15.28 9.34
N GLU A 155 12.29 -16.32 9.60
CA GLU A 155 11.90 -17.72 9.63
C GLU A 155 11.01 -18.03 10.83
N ASP A 156 11.22 -17.34 11.96
CA ASP A 156 10.52 -17.59 13.22
C ASP A 156 9.08 -17.04 13.23
N ILE A 157 8.65 -16.38 12.15
CA ILE A 157 7.36 -15.71 12.04
C ILE A 157 6.44 -16.53 11.16
N ALA A 158 5.21 -16.80 11.61
CA ALA A 158 4.27 -17.56 10.81
C ALA A 158 3.81 -16.78 9.56
N PRO A 159 3.62 -17.45 8.41
CA PRO A 159 2.86 -16.89 7.29
C PRO A 159 1.52 -16.32 7.77
N GLY A 160 1.05 -15.22 7.18
CA GLY A 160 -0.16 -14.53 7.64
C GLY A 160 0.04 -13.57 8.83
N THR A 161 1.20 -13.54 9.49
CA THR A 161 1.45 -12.56 10.56
C THR A 161 1.42 -11.12 10.01
N PRO A 162 0.69 -10.17 10.65
CA PRO A 162 0.67 -8.77 10.22
C PRO A 162 2.07 -8.11 10.31
N LEU A 163 2.53 -7.52 9.21
CA LEU A 163 3.85 -6.86 9.15
C LEU A 163 3.74 -5.33 9.25
N VAL A 164 2.97 -4.73 8.35
CA VAL A 164 2.83 -3.27 8.23
C VAL A 164 1.38 -2.92 8.03
N VAL A 165 0.91 -1.90 8.75
CA VAL A 165 -0.44 -1.34 8.62
C VAL A 165 -0.38 0.08 8.06
N CYS A 166 -1.37 0.40 7.24
CA CYS A 166 -1.63 1.71 6.69
C CYS A 166 -2.60 2.43 7.63
N THR A 167 -2.08 3.18 8.59
CA THR A 167 -2.86 3.91 9.62
C THR A 167 -2.63 5.43 9.60
N SER A 168 -3.56 6.21 10.14
CA SER A 168 -3.45 7.67 10.29
C SER A 168 -3.22 8.13 11.73
N CYS A 169 -3.37 7.26 12.73
CA CYS A 169 -3.07 7.61 14.11
C CYS A 169 -1.62 7.23 14.43
N GLN A 170 -0.81 8.24 14.66
CA GLN A 170 0.59 8.06 15.00
C GLN A 170 0.71 7.69 16.48
N LYS A 171 1.28 6.52 16.76
CA LYS A 171 1.97 6.25 18.03
C LYS A 171 3.46 6.58 17.84
N LYS A 172 4.14 6.98 18.92
CA LYS A 172 5.56 7.29 18.91
C LYS A 172 6.35 6.12 18.29
N GLY A 173 7.10 6.38 17.21
CA GLY A 173 7.93 5.37 16.53
C GLY A 173 7.28 4.65 15.33
N ASN A 174 6.06 5.01 14.91
CA ASN A 174 5.36 4.39 13.78
C ASN A 174 5.17 2.87 13.97
N LEU A 175 4.65 2.52 15.13
CA LEU A 175 4.42 1.14 15.54
C LEU A 175 2.93 0.89 15.80
N PHE A 176 2.51 -0.35 15.62
CA PHE A 176 1.16 -0.81 15.97
C PHE A 176 1.22 -2.17 16.67
N ASN A 177 0.19 -2.45 17.47
CA ASN A 177 -0.01 -3.74 18.11
C ASN A 177 -1.23 -4.45 17.51
N PRO A 178 -1.06 -5.59 16.84
CA PRO A 178 -2.18 -6.30 16.21
C PRO A 178 -3.15 -6.95 17.22
N LEU A 179 -2.73 -7.18 18.47
CA LEU A 179 -3.56 -7.82 19.50
C LEU A 179 -4.45 -6.81 20.22
N THR A 180 -3.92 -5.62 20.51
CA THR A 180 -4.66 -4.58 21.26
C THR A 180 -5.37 -3.58 20.37
N GLY A 181 -5.06 -3.56 19.07
CA GLY A 181 -5.55 -2.52 18.15
C GLY A 181 -4.84 -1.18 18.30
N GLU A 182 -3.87 -1.07 19.21
CA GLU A 182 -3.17 0.17 19.45
C GLU A 182 -2.36 0.59 18.21
N GLY A 183 -2.49 1.84 17.79
CA GLY A 183 -1.91 2.33 16.54
C GLY A 183 -2.67 1.90 15.28
N ILE A 184 -3.84 1.26 15.39
CA ILE A 184 -4.71 0.93 14.26
C ILE A 184 -5.89 1.90 14.20
N CYS A 185 -5.77 2.91 13.36
CA CYS A 185 -6.86 3.83 13.03
C CYS A 185 -7.29 3.78 11.57
N GLY A 186 -8.61 3.90 11.39
CA GLY A 186 -9.31 3.98 10.11
C GLY A 186 -8.94 5.23 9.34
N ARG A 187 -8.78 5.09 8.03
CA ARG A 187 -8.49 6.22 7.14
C ARG A 187 -9.70 6.64 6.36
N HIS A 188 -9.91 7.94 6.25
CA HIS A 188 -10.90 8.51 5.36
C HIS A 188 -10.50 8.34 3.89
N PHE A 189 -11.07 7.35 3.22
CA PHE A 189 -11.10 7.33 1.76
C PHE A 189 -12.32 8.10 1.27
N LYS A 190 -12.11 9.15 0.47
CA LYS A 190 -13.20 9.82 -0.25
C LYS A 190 -13.46 9.08 -1.55
N ASN A 191 -14.63 8.44 -1.67
CA ASN A 191 -15.10 7.92 -2.95
C ASN A 191 -16.54 8.41 -3.18
N LEU A 192 -16.75 9.23 -4.22
CA LEU A 192 -18.07 9.73 -4.64
C LEU A 192 -18.97 10.20 -3.47
N GLY A 193 -18.43 11.06 -2.60
CA GLY A 193 -19.19 11.63 -1.48
C GLY A 193 -19.35 10.73 -0.25
N THR A 194 -18.94 9.46 -0.32
CA THR A 194 -18.88 8.58 0.87
C THR A 194 -17.46 8.53 1.42
N THR A 195 -17.33 8.84 2.72
CA THR A 195 -16.09 8.62 3.46
C THR A 195 -16.11 7.21 4.04
N LYS A 196 -15.26 6.32 3.54
CA LYS A 196 -15.08 4.99 4.15
C LYS A 196 -13.82 5.01 5.01
N ASN A 197 -13.96 4.65 6.29
CA ASN A 197 -12.85 4.48 7.22
C ASN A 197 -12.27 3.08 7.06
N ILE A 198 -11.31 2.93 6.13
CA ILE A 198 -10.69 1.62 5.85
C ILE A 198 -9.25 1.65 6.35
N VAL A 199 -8.80 0.54 6.90
CA VAL A 199 -7.41 0.25 7.21
C VAL A 199 -6.95 -0.85 6.26
N GLN A 200 -5.69 -0.78 5.85
CA GLN A 200 -5.08 -1.81 5.01
C GLN A 200 -3.83 -2.32 5.72
N ALA A 201 -3.60 -3.62 5.70
CA ALA A 201 -2.39 -4.21 6.26
C ALA A 201 -1.79 -5.20 5.27
N ILE A 202 -0.49 -5.38 5.32
CA ILE A 202 0.22 -6.46 4.63
C ILE A 202 0.69 -7.49 5.63
N LEU A 203 0.40 -8.75 5.34
CA LEU A 203 0.80 -9.91 6.13
C LEU A 203 2.07 -10.54 5.55
N LYS A 204 2.77 -11.35 6.35
CA LYS A 204 3.83 -12.24 5.85
C LYS A 204 3.23 -13.16 4.77
N GLY A 205 3.89 -13.24 3.63
CA GLY A 205 3.36 -13.91 2.42
C GLY A 205 2.75 -12.95 1.40
N GLY A 206 2.69 -11.64 1.68
CA GLY A 206 2.26 -10.62 0.71
C GLY A 206 0.74 -10.48 0.59
N ILE A 207 -0.03 -11.12 1.47
CA ILE A 207 -1.48 -11.02 1.56
C ILE A 207 -1.84 -9.62 2.08
N ILE A 208 -2.84 -8.98 1.47
CA ILE A 208 -3.34 -7.67 1.89
C ILE A 208 -4.72 -7.82 2.49
N VAL A 209 -4.87 -7.35 3.73
CA VAL A 209 -6.14 -7.28 4.44
C VAL A 209 -6.69 -5.87 4.36
N LYS A 210 -8.01 -5.73 4.20
CA LYS A 210 -8.71 -4.43 4.22
C LYS A 210 -9.97 -4.56 5.07
N GLY A 211 -10.20 -3.61 5.96
CA GLY A 211 -11.40 -3.60 6.82
C GLY A 211 -11.54 -2.28 7.57
N LYS A 212 -12.61 -2.09 8.36
CA LYS A 212 -12.62 -0.99 9.33
C LYS A 212 -11.59 -1.27 10.43
N ALA A 213 -11.18 -0.23 11.17
CA ALA A 213 -10.14 -0.38 12.19
C ALA A 213 -10.50 -1.42 13.26
N ILE A 214 -11.73 -1.39 13.78
CA ILE A 214 -12.23 -2.33 14.79
C ILE A 214 -12.27 -3.75 14.21
N GLU A 215 -12.91 -3.91 13.04
CA GLU A 215 -13.00 -5.18 12.32
C GLU A 215 -11.61 -5.77 12.00
N LEU A 216 -10.59 -4.94 11.77
CA LEU A 216 -9.24 -5.41 11.47
C LEU A 216 -8.59 -6.10 12.67
N VAL A 217 -8.88 -5.65 13.89
CA VAL A 217 -8.38 -6.31 15.11
C VAL A 217 -9.02 -7.68 15.27
N ASP A 218 -10.33 -7.77 15.01
CA ASP A 218 -11.05 -9.05 15.02
C ASP A 218 -10.48 -10.02 13.97
N ILE A 219 -10.26 -9.53 12.74
CA ILE A 219 -9.61 -10.31 11.67
C ILE A 219 -8.21 -10.77 12.09
N PHE A 220 -7.42 -9.92 12.74
CA PHE A 220 -6.09 -10.33 13.22
C PHE A 220 -6.18 -11.41 14.30
N ASN A 221 -7.13 -11.32 15.23
CA ASN A 221 -7.36 -12.34 16.25
C ASN A 221 -7.78 -13.68 15.63
N GLU A 222 -8.62 -13.67 14.60
CA GLU A 222 -8.99 -14.87 13.84
C GLU A 222 -7.79 -15.47 13.10
N ILE A 223 -6.95 -14.62 12.47
CA ILE A 223 -5.70 -15.05 11.85
C ILE A 223 -4.73 -15.65 12.88
N PHE A 224 -4.60 -15.05 14.06
CA PHE A 224 -3.77 -15.63 15.13
C PHE A 224 -4.31 -16.97 15.59
N THR A 225 -5.63 -17.16 15.62
CA THR A 225 -6.25 -18.46 15.90
C THR A 225 -5.88 -19.50 14.83
N CYS A 226 -5.90 -19.14 13.54
CA CYS A 226 -5.38 -20.01 12.47
C CYS A 226 -3.91 -20.39 12.72
N ILE A 227 -3.05 -19.41 13.04
CA ILE A 227 -1.63 -19.60 13.28
C ILE A 227 -1.38 -20.51 14.50
N ASP A 228 -2.08 -20.28 15.61
CA ASP A 228 -1.91 -21.00 16.88
C ASP A 228 -2.37 -22.45 16.76
N ASN A 229 -3.55 -22.69 16.18
CA ASN A 229 -4.06 -24.05 15.94
C ASN A 229 -3.08 -24.86 15.11
N TYR A 230 -2.48 -24.21 14.13
CA TYR A 230 -1.54 -24.81 13.23
C TYR A 230 -0.17 -25.07 13.89
N TRP A 231 0.34 -24.11 14.66
CA TRP A 231 1.55 -24.28 15.47
C TRP A 231 1.40 -25.43 16.48
N LEU A 232 0.25 -25.50 17.16
CA LEU A 232 -0.08 -26.59 18.09
C LEU A 232 -0.14 -27.95 17.38
N SER A 233 -0.63 -28.00 16.14
CA SER A 233 -0.61 -29.22 15.33
C SER A 233 0.82 -29.71 15.09
N CYS A 234 1.71 -28.81 14.65
CA CYS A 234 3.12 -29.16 14.43
C CYS A 234 3.86 -29.56 15.72
N ILE A 235 3.58 -28.91 16.85
CA ILE A 235 4.13 -29.32 18.16
C ILE A 235 3.64 -30.73 18.53
N LYS A 236 2.36 -31.05 18.32
CA LYS A 236 1.82 -32.39 18.61
C LYS A 236 2.49 -33.46 17.76
N THR A 237 2.75 -33.19 16.48
CA THR A 237 3.41 -34.14 15.57
C THR A 237 4.90 -34.33 15.88
N CYS A 238 5.62 -33.26 16.18
CA CYS A 238 7.07 -33.30 16.35
C CYS A 238 7.55 -33.54 17.78
N GLY A 239 6.71 -33.26 18.78
CA GLY A 239 7.10 -33.19 20.19
C GLY A 239 7.80 -31.88 20.55
N THR A 240 7.86 -31.56 21.84
CA THR A 240 8.51 -30.34 22.34
C THR A 240 10.04 -30.40 22.17
N GLY A 241 10.66 -29.27 21.82
CA GLY A 241 12.13 -29.14 21.73
C GLY A 241 12.77 -29.55 20.39
N LYS A 242 12.04 -30.15 19.45
CA LYS A 242 12.55 -30.50 18.11
C LYS A 242 12.34 -29.36 17.10
N LEU A 243 13.05 -28.25 17.28
CA LEU A 243 12.94 -27.03 16.46
C LEU A 243 13.02 -27.29 14.94
N LYS A 244 13.90 -28.20 14.50
CA LYS A 244 14.04 -28.55 13.08
C LYS A 244 12.76 -29.22 12.53
N CYS A 245 12.21 -30.20 13.24
CA CYS A 245 10.98 -30.88 12.83
C CYS A 245 9.80 -29.91 12.79
N ILE A 246 9.68 -29.03 13.79
CA ILE A 246 8.61 -28.03 13.84
C ILE A 246 8.71 -27.10 12.62
N ARG A 247 9.93 -26.65 12.26
CA ARG A 247 10.16 -25.83 11.06
C ARG A 247 9.76 -26.56 9.78
N ASP A 248 10.21 -27.80 9.60
CA ASP A 248 9.88 -28.61 8.42
C ASP A 248 8.35 -28.86 8.33
N CYS A 249 7.67 -29.01 9.48
CA CYS A 249 6.22 -29.12 9.55
C CYS A 249 5.51 -27.81 9.15
N GLN A 250 6.03 -26.65 9.55
CA GLN A 250 5.49 -25.36 9.16
C GLN A 250 5.65 -25.09 7.66
N GLU A 251 6.81 -25.42 7.09
CA GLU A 251 7.06 -25.26 5.66
C GLU A 251 6.15 -26.19 4.83
N SER A 252 6.03 -27.46 5.23
CA SER A 252 5.23 -28.44 4.48
C SER A 252 3.74 -28.15 4.49
N ASN A 253 3.23 -27.58 5.58
CA ASN A 253 1.81 -27.29 5.71
C ASN A 253 1.48 -25.83 5.30
N GLU A 254 2.44 -25.00 4.88
CA GLU A 254 2.27 -23.55 4.63
C GLU A 254 1.03 -23.23 3.75
N PRO A 255 0.74 -24.00 2.69
CA PRO A 255 -0.47 -23.79 1.89
C PRO A 255 -1.78 -23.88 2.68
N GLY A 256 -1.83 -24.75 3.71
CA GLY A 256 -3.01 -24.90 4.56
C GLY A 256 -3.24 -23.70 5.47
N LEU A 257 -2.16 -23.10 5.99
CA LEU A 257 -2.24 -21.86 6.77
C LEU A 257 -2.68 -20.69 5.90
N ILE A 258 -2.12 -20.57 4.69
CA ILE A 258 -2.54 -19.54 3.72
C ILE A 258 -4.03 -19.69 3.42
N ARG A 259 -4.53 -20.91 3.21
CA ARG A 259 -5.95 -21.16 2.97
C ARG A 259 -6.83 -20.75 4.16
N CYS A 260 -6.41 -21.05 5.40
CA CYS A 260 -7.14 -20.59 6.60
C CYS A 260 -7.23 -19.06 6.65
N VAL A 261 -6.11 -18.39 6.39
CA VAL A 261 -6.06 -16.92 6.33
C VAL A 261 -6.94 -16.39 5.20
N GLU A 262 -6.92 -17.00 4.02
CA GLU A 262 -7.79 -16.61 2.90
C GLU A 262 -9.28 -16.79 3.22
N ASP A 263 -9.64 -17.83 3.97
CA ASP A 263 -11.04 -18.07 4.37
C ASP A 263 -11.52 -17.05 5.41
N VAL A 264 -10.66 -16.58 6.32
CA VAL A 264 -10.96 -15.44 7.23
C VAL A 264 -11.18 -14.13 6.46
N LEU A 265 -10.61 -13.99 5.26
CA LEU A 265 -10.68 -12.76 4.46
C LEU A 265 -11.85 -12.69 3.47
N LYS A 266 -12.64 -13.76 3.33
CA LYS A 266 -13.81 -13.83 2.44
C LYS A 266 -15.08 -13.30 3.10
#